data_AF-A0A085M3J8-F1
#
_entry.id   AF-A0A085M3J8-F1
#
_cell.length_a   1.000
_cell.length_b   1.000
_cell.length_c   1.000
_cell.angle_alpha   90.00
_cell.angle_beta   90.00
_cell.angle_gamma   90.00
#
_symmetry.space_group_name_H-M   'P 1'
#
loop_
_entity.id
_entity.type
_entity.pdbx_description
1 polymer ?
#
loop_
_entity_poly.entity_id
_entity_poly.type
_entity_poly.pdbx_seq_one_letter_code
_entity_poly.pdbx_strand_id
1 'polypeptide(L)'
;MPAGGKNFYAVYVPGCVDDGGYVFQTLQEARTCALTFQNCGARFKVFTDEEAARLFCASGRGIGSPKSRRPNGGEPSSSYSKPTPSELSSFRQDIEKFRMKNFVEKALKNPRLLIGYETHCPTILHAGCRYNALHLAARCGNYDVCEFVLSLLDDCDYIRRLFPCSASENVENARRYALNAYLNMPDRSLTVTPLYFAAKFGYVRIVQLLTSYRECGKRQLSCHGLLAADVVCESNPNVSHEVKQAIASYVGPNCYYVPLYRQGRCRDSDDFILQPPCLEIPVESYRTNSEIPGEFFLAACAGPFADDQKALQFFKIWKSQAARKMKSKKPTVALYSTGPQGDMERLGRKLSSRMVCPWAEYWHFLKAFCDLRTDSGLTRFNRFLQRRHVLLCNLKNVSEELPVDELPTNMNMMQTVDELTAPLSNIILRDEDVYGTPPESPCEVSFRQVGGVEQFCASSESVSLPFIHGEVPLKTDYDVFETIRYSNKLSAYPFVYRWYKCTSAYSEAEMAEWPPVGSPRERLLRYKSASTKARRRLFNNVQ
;
A
#
# COMPACT_ATOMS: atom_id res chain seq x y z
N MET A 1 -0.44 -63.32 -19.00
CA MET A 1 0.48 -63.04 -20.13
C MET A 1 -0.23 -62.07 -21.08
N PRO A 2 0.09 -60.77 -21.11
CA PRO A 2 -0.46 -59.88 -22.12
C PRO A 2 0.33 -60.05 -23.43
N ALA A 3 -0.40 -60.15 -24.54
CA ALA A 3 0.13 -60.26 -25.89
C ALA A 3 1.12 -59.12 -26.19
N GLY A 4 2.32 -59.47 -26.66
CA GLY A 4 3.34 -58.51 -27.06
C GLY A 4 2.87 -57.67 -28.24
N GLY A 5 2.59 -56.39 -28.00
CA GLY A 5 2.34 -55.43 -29.08
C GLY A 5 3.59 -55.33 -29.96
N LYS A 6 3.45 -55.56 -31.26
CA LYS A 6 4.52 -55.34 -32.23
C LYS A 6 4.81 -53.84 -32.29
N ASN A 7 6.01 -53.44 -31.90
CA ASN A 7 6.48 -52.06 -32.00
C ASN A 7 7.25 -51.88 -33.31
N PHE A 8 6.92 -50.84 -34.05
CA PHE A 8 7.57 -50.44 -35.29
C PHE A 8 8.42 -49.18 -35.05
N TYR A 9 9.65 -49.16 -35.53
CA TYR A 9 10.60 -48.07 -35.36
C TYR A 9 10.87 -47.42 -36.72
N ALA A 10 10.38 -46.20 -36.91
CA ALA A 10 10.52 -45.46 -38.16
C ALA A 10 11.67 -44.44 -38.09
N VAL A 11 12.51 -44.38 -39.11
CA VAL A 11 13.63 -43.41 -39.26
C VAL A 11 13.31 -42.43 -40.39
N TYR A 12 13.25 -41.15 -40.07
CA TYR A 12 13.10 -40.05 -41.02
C TYR A 12 14.46 -39.41 -41.30
N VAL A 13 14.82 -39.27 -42.57
CA VAL A 13 16.04 -38.61 -43.02
C VAL A 13 15.66 -37.35 -43.83
N PRO A 14 15.95 -36.13 -43.33
CA PRO A 14 15.64 -34.89 -44.05
C PRO A 14 16.35 -34.83 -45.42
N GLY A 15 15.59 -34.59 -46.50
CA GLY A 15 16.13 -34.37 -47.84
C GLY A 15 16.36 -35.62 -48.69
N CYS A 16 16.09 -36.82 -48.17
CA CYS A 16 16.10 -38.07 -48.94
C CYS A 16 14.70 -38.31 -49.53
N VAL A 17 14.57 -38.42 -50.85
CA VAL A 17 13.30 -38.68 -51.54
C VAL A 17 13.23 -40.18 -51.89
N ASP A 18 13.32 -41.04 -50.87
CA ASP A 18 13.10 -42.48 -51.05
C ASP A 18 11.65 -42.81 -50.69
N ASP A 19 10.92 -43.36 -51.65
CA ASP A 19 9.47 -43.61 -51.61
C ASP A 19 9.05 -44.86 -50.80
N GLY A 20 9.93 -45.38 -49.93
CA GLY A 20 9.70 -46.61 -49.17
C GLY A 20 10.40 -46.58 -47.81
N GLY A 21 9.71 -46.05 -46.81
CA GLY A 21 10.25 -45.64 -45.51
C GLY A 21 11.04 -46.67 -44.70
N TYR A 22 12.08 -46.17 -44.02
CA TYR A 22 12.93 -46.88 -43.06
C TYR A 22 12.15 -47.29 -41.79
N VAL A 23 11.33 -48.34 -41.87
CA VAL A 23 10.57 -48.90 -40.74
C VAL A 23 11.17 -50.25 -40.34
N PHE A 24 11.54 -50.38 -39.07
CA PHE A 24 12.18 -51.57 -38.50
C PHE A 24 11.32 -52.17 -37.39
N GLN A 25 11.45 -53.47 -37.16
CA GLN A 25 10.74 -54.15 -36.05
C GLN A 25 11.57 -54.17 -34.76
N THR A 26 12.86 -53.84 -34.85
CA THR A 26 13.76 -53.78 -33.70
C THR A 26 14.39 -52.40 -33.55
N LEU A 27 14.65 -52.02 -32.29
CA LEU A 27 15.31 -50.76 -31.95
C LEU A 27 16.77 -50.72 -32.42
N GLN A 28 17.43 -51.88 -32.49
CA GLN A 28 18.84 -51.98 -32.90
C GLN A 28 19.01 -51.62 -34.38
N GLU A 29 18.16 -52.16 -35.26
CA GLU A 29 18.18 -51.86 -36.70
C GLU A 29 17.90 -50.38 -36.97
N ALA A 30 16.90 -49.80 -36.30
CA ALA A 30 16.57 -48.38 -36.44
C ALA A 30 17.70 -47.45 -35.98
N ARG A 31 18.43 -47.82 -34.92
CA ARG A 31 19.58 -47.05 -34.44
C ARG A 31 20.76 -47.12 -35.40
N THR A 32 21.09 -48.30 -35.91
CA THR A 32 22.16 -48.47 -36.89
C THR A 32 21.87 -47.65 -38.14
N CYS A 33 20.64 -47.71 -38.65
CA CYS A 33 20.21 -46.90 -39.79
C CYS A 33 20.30 -45.39 -39.51
N ALA A 34 19.83 -44.91 -38.36
CA ALA A 34 19.92 -43.48 -38.01
C ALA A 34 21.38 -42.98 -37.87
N LEU A 35 22.30 -43.83 -37.41
CA LEU A 35 23.73 -43.51 -37.30
C LEU A 35 24.39 -43.35 -38.67
N THR A 36 23.97 -44.12 -39.68
CA THR A 36 24.45 -43.97 -41.06
C THR A 36 24.14 -42.59 -41.64
N PHE A 37 23.10 -41.92 -41.14
CA PHE A 37 22.66 -40.59 -41.57
C PHE A 37 22.83 -39.51 -40.48
N GLN A 38 23.77 -39.70 -39.54
CA GLN A 38 23.98 -38.79 -38.41
C GLN A 38 24.29 -37.35 -38.83
N ASN A 39 24.96 -37.16 -39.97
CA ASN A 39 25.32 -35.84 -40.50
C ASN A 39 24.15 -35.13 -41.21
N CYS A 40 23.04 -35.84 -41.47
CA CYS A 40 21.87 -35.32 -42.19
C CYS A 40 20.69 -35.00 -41.24
N GLY A 41 20.87 -35.10 -39.93
CA GLY A 41 19.82 -34.82 -38.94
C GLY A 41 18.69 -35.87 -38.92
N ALA A 42 19.04 -37.14 -39.17
CA ALA A 42 18.10 -38.25 -39.12
C ALA A 42 17.46 -38.43 -37.73
N ARG A 43 16.16 -38.72 -37.70
CA ARG A 43 15.35 -38.82 -36.48
C ARG A 43 14.51 -40.07 -36.53
N PHE A 44 14.52 -40.87 -35.47
CA PHE A 44 13.68 -42.07 -35.41
C PHE A 44 12.69 -42.03 -34.24
N LYS A 45 11.54 -42.70 -34.40
CA LYS A 45 10.46 -42.75 -33.41
C LYS A 45 9.77 -44.12 -33.45
N VAL A 46 9.31 -44.58 -32.29
CA VAL A 46 8.56 -45.83 -32.16
C VAL A 46 7.05 -45.60 -32.31
N PHE A 47 6.38 -46.55 -32.95
CA PHE A 47 4.95 -46.58 -33.23
C PHE A 47 4.42 -47.98 -32.95
N THR A 48 3.15 -48.07 -32.58
CA THR A 48 2.44 -49.35 -32.41
C THR A 48 1.72 -49.78 -33.69
N ASP A 49 1.66 -48.88 -34.67
CA ASP A 49 0.99 -49.07 -35.96
C ASP A 49 1.98 -48.82 -37.10
N GLU A 50 1.97 -49.70 -38.10
CA GLU A 50 2.94 -49.73 -39.19
C GLU A 50 2.68 -48.63 -40.21
N GLU A 51 1.41 -48.27 -40.45
CA GLU A 51 1.04 -47.18 -41.36
C GLU A 51 1.46 -45.82 -40.80
N ALA A 52 1.25 -45.58 -39.50
CA ALA A 52 1.74 -44.39 -38.81
C ALA A 52 3.28 -44.28 -38.85
N ALA A 53 3.99 -45.42 -38.77
CA ALA A 53 5.44 -45.47 -38.89
C ALA A 53 5.91 -45.04 -40.30
N ARG A 54 5.25 -45.54 -41.37
CA ARG A 54 5.55 -45.14 -42.75
C ARG A 54 5.28 -43.65 -43.01
N LEU A 55 4.18 -43.11 -42.51
CA LEU A 55 3.86 -41.69 -42.59
C LEU A 55 4.92 -40.80 -41.93
N PHE A 56 5.51 -41.25 -40.82
CA PHE A 56 6.62 -40.55 -40.18
C PHE A 56 7.89 -40.56 -41.04
N CYS A 57 8.21 -41.67 -41.71
CA CYS A 57 9.33 -41.73 -42.65
C CYS A 57 9.17 -40.80 -43.86
N ALA A 58 7.93 -40.56 -44.32
CA ALA A 58 7.69 -39.67 -45.46
C ALA A 58 7.66 -38.18 -45.08
N SER A 59 7.08 -37.85 -43.92
CA SER A 59 6.75 -36.45 -43.57
C SER A 59 7.54 -35.88 -42.38
N GLY A 60 8.20 -36.73 -41.59
CA GLY A 60 8.83 -36.35 -40.32
C GLY A 60 7.84 -35.89 -39.23
N ARG A 61 6.52 -35.94 -39.47
CA ARG A 61 5.46 -35.53 -38.54
C ARG A 61 4.61 -36.75 -38.16
N GLY A 62 4.60 -37.11 -36.88
CA GLY A 62 3.74 -38.18 -36.38
C GLY A 62 2.32 -37.67 -36.12
N ILE A 63 1.31 -38.45 -36.50
CA ILE A 63 -0.11 -38.20 -36.18
C ILE A 63 -0.34 -38.62 -34.72
N GLY A 64 -0.59 -37.68 -33.81
CA GLY A 64 -0.96 -37.99 -32.42
C GLY A 64 -0.76 -36.86 -31.39
N SER A 65 -1.89 -36.24 -31.00
CA SER A 65 -2.18 -35.34 -29.85
C SER A 65 -1.34 -34.05 -29.67
N PRO A 66 -1.99 -32.89 -29.41
CA PRO A 66 -1.33 -31.59 -29.28
C PRO A 66 -0.64 -31.47 -27.92
N LYS A 67 0.54 -32.08 -27.78
CA LYS A 67 1.54 -31.55 -26.85
C LYS A 67 2.12 -30.32 -27.52
N SER A 68 1.83 -29.15 -26.96
CA SER A 68 2.46 -27.87 -27.27
C SER A 68 3.99 -28.05 -27.21
N ARG A 69 4.56 -28.44 -28.34
CA ARG A 69 5.99 -28.33 -28.62
C ARG A 69 6.18 -26.89 -29.00
N ARG A 70 6.77 -26.13 -28.08
CA ARG A 70 7.45 -24.88 -28.42
C ARG A 70 8.32 -25.15 -29.66
N PRO A 71 8.33 -24.27 -30.67
CA PRO A 71 9.22 -24.44 -31.81
C PRO A 71 10.65 -24.53 -31.28
N ASN A 72 11.41 -25.51 -31.77
CA ASN A 72 12.86 -25.40 -31.82
C ASN A 72 13.18 -24.21 -32.73
N GLY A 73 13.15 -22.99 -32.18
CA GLY A 73 13.83 -21.86 -32.77
C GLY A 73 15.31 -22.07 -32.49
N GLY A 74 16.12 -22.17 -33.55
CA GLY A 74 17.53 -21.83 -33.41
C GLY A 74 17.63 -20.48 -32.71
N GLU A 75 18.57 -20.37 -31.78
CA GLU A 75 18.76 -19.19 -30.93
C GLU A 75 18.68 -17.90 -31.77
N PRO A 76 17.70 -17.01 -31.55
CA PRO A 76 17.89 -15.63 -31.95
C PRO A 76 19.06 -15.11 -31.10
N SER A 77 20.14 -14.75 -31.77
CA SER A 77 21.45 -14.40 -31.20
C SER A 77 21.34 -13.59 -29.91
N SER A 78 21.41 -14.25 -28.75
CA SER A 78 21.63 -13.55 -27.48
C SER A 78 23.11 -13.24 -27.38
N SER A 79 23.47 -11.98 -27.13
CA SER A 79 24.87 -11.56 -26.96
C SER A 79 25.58 -12.18 -25.74
N TYR A 80 24.88 -13.00 -24.94
CA TYR A 80 25.37 -13.57 -23.68
C TYR A 80 25.33 -15.09 -23.69
N SER A 81 26.48 -15.72 -23.45
CA SER A 81 26.61 -17.17 -23.33
C SER A 81 25.81 -17.71 -22.14
N LYS A 82 25.24 -18.91 -22.30
CA LYS A 82 24.54 -19.61 -21.22
C LYS A 82 25.52 -19.92 -20.07
N PRO A 83 25.21 -19.57 -18.82
CA PRO A 83 26.11 -19.83 -17.69
C PRO A 83 26.39 -21.32 -17.50
N THR A 84 27.66 -21.63 -17.22
CA THR A 84 28.12 -22.98 -16.87
C THR A 84 27.79 -23.33 -15.42
N PRO A 85 27.69 -24.63 -15.05
CA PRO A 85 27.46 -25.04 -13.67
C PRO A 85 28.52 -24.55 -12.67
N SER A 86 29.77 -24.42 -13.12
CA SER A 86 30.88 -23.88 -12.32
C SER A 86 30.68 -22.39 -12.02
N GLU A 87 30.29 -21.61 -13.03
CA GLU A 87 29.99 -20.18 -12.86
C GLU A 87 28.80 -19.97 -11.91
N LEU A 88 27.73 -20.75 -12.04
CA LEU A 88 26.58 -20.68 -11.13
C LEU A 88 26.96 -21.03 -9.70
N SER A 89 27.81 -22.05 -9.51
CA SER A 89 28.31 -22.44 -8.18
C SER A 89 29.21 -21.36 -7.58
N SER A 90 30.07 -20.75 -8.39
CA SER A 90 30.91 -19.63 -7.97
C SER A 90 30.08 -18.39 -7.59
N PHE A 91 29.09 -18.05 -8.41
CA PHE A 91 28.18 -16.93 -8.17
C PHE A 91 27.35 -17.12 -6.90
N ARG A 92 26.86 -18.33 -6.64
CA ARG A 92 26.21 -18.69 -5.38
C ARG A 92 27.13 -18.46 -4.17
N GLN A 93 28.39 -18.91 -4.25
CA GLN A 93 29.34 -18.75 -3.14
C GLN A 93 29.62 -17.27 -2.85
N ASP A 94 29.62 -16.41 -3.85
CA ASP A 94 29.81 -14.98 -3.63
C ASP A 94 28.65 -14.36 -2.83
N ILE A 95 27.41 -14.83 -3.03
CA ILE A 95 26.24 -14.42 -2.22
C ILE A 95 26.37 -14.93 -0.77
N GLU A 96 26.66 -16.23 -0.60
CA GLU A 96 26.76 -16.88 0.72
C GLU A 96 27.94 -16.35 1.56
N LYS A 97 29.03 -15.92 0.91
CA LYS A 97 30.24 -15.37 1.56
C LYS A 97 30.30 -13.84 1.56
N PHE A 98 29.20 -13.14 1.22
CA PHE A 98 29.11 -11.68 1.24
C PHE A 98 30.19 -10.97 0.37
N ARG A 99 30.55 -11.56 -0.77
CA ARG A 99 31.56 -11.02 -1.70
C ARG A 99 30.90 -10.11 -2.75
N MET A 100 30.37 -8.97 -2.30
CA MET A 100 29.54 -8.09 -3.12
C MET A 100 30.22 -7.60 -4.40
N LYS A 101 31.52 -7.25 -4.34
CA LYS A 101 32.28 -6.80 -5.52
C LYS A 101 32.28 -7.85 -6.64
N ASN A 102 32.68 -9.07 -6.30
CA ASN A 102 32.71 -10.20 -7.25
C ASN A 102 31.31 -10.52 -7.78
N PHE A 103 30.29 -10.44 -6.92
CA PHE A 103 28.90 -10.67 -7.29
C PHE A 103 28.44 -9.65 -8.34
N VAL A 104 28.63 -8.35 -8.10
CA VAL A 104 28.24 -7.28 -9.03
C VAL A 104 28.97 -7.41 -10.36
N GLU A 105 30.30 -7.61 -10.33
CA GLU A 105 31.10 -7.79 -11.55
C GLU A 105 30.60 -8.95 -12.41
N LYS A 106 30.30 -10.10 -11.79
CA LYS A 106 29.77 -11.28 -12.50
C LYS A 106 28.36 -11.03 -13.03
N ALA A 107 27.49 -10.42 -12.23
CA ALA A 107 26.10 -10.14 -12.60
C ALA A 107 26.00 -9.19 -13.80
N LEU A 108 26.81 -8.12 -13.81
CA LEU A 108 26.85 -7.15 -14.90
C LEU A 108 27.54 -7.72 -16.16
N LYS A 109 28.55 -8.58 -15.99
CA LYS A 109 29.22 -9.25 -17.11
C LYS A 109 28.32 -10.24 -17.83
N ASN A 110 27.51 -11.01 -17.10
CA ASN A 110 26.55 -11.94 -17.69
C ASN A 110 25.20 -11.89 -16.95
N PRO A 111 24.21 -11.14 -17.48
CA PRO A 111 22.90 -11.00 -16.84
C PRO A 111 22.09 -12.31 -16.81
N ARG A 112 22.47 -13.32 -17.60
CA ARG A 112 21.84 -14.66 -17.56
C ARG A 112 22.10 -15.39 -16.24
N LEU A 113 23.04 -14.92 -15.42
CA LEU A 113 23.24 -15.39 -14.04
C LEU A 113 22.08 -15.00 -13.12
N LEU A 114 21.33 -13.93 -13.45
CA LEU A 114 20.17 -13.48 -12.69
C LEU A 114 18.85 -13.84 -13.37
N ILE A 115 18.70 -13.66 -14.68
CA ILE A 115 17.42 -13.90 -15.38
C ILE A 115 17.61 -14.84 -16.56
N GLY A 116 16.74 -15.84 -16.67
CA GLY A 116 16.64 -16.70 -17.84
C GLY A 116 16.01 -15.97 -19.02
N TYR A 117 16.79 -15.72 -20.07
CA TYR A 117 16.40 -15.00 -21.29
C TYR A 117 15.09 -15.48 -21.94
N GLU A 118 14.81 -16.79 -21.95
CA GLU A 118 13.64 -17.37 -22.64
C GLU A 118 12.35 -17.39 -21.80
N THR A 119 12.44 -17.15 -20.49
CA THR A 119 11.32 -17.38 -19.57
C THR A 119 10.99 -16.17 -18.73
N HIS A 120 11.81 -15.12 -18.77
CA HIS A 120 11.76 -13.98 -17.84
C HIS A 120 11.76 -14.43 -16.37
N CYS A 121 12.20 -15.67 -16.10
CA CYS A 121 12.22 -16.27 -14.78
C CYS A 121 13.61 -16.15 -14.15
N PRO A 122 13.69 -16.00 -12.83
CA PRO A 122 14.94 -16.02 -12.09
C PRO A 122 15.77 -17.28 -12.36
N THR A 123 17.08 -17.09 -12.55
CA THR A 123 18.03 -18.20 -12.70
C THR A 123 18.16 -18.96 -11.38
N ILE A 124 18.12 -20.30 -11.47
CA ILE A 124 18.23 -21.17 -10.30
C ILE A 124 19.70 -21.40 -9.98
N LEU A 125 20.13 -20.94 -8.80
CA LEU A 125 21.50 -21.07 -8.31
C LEU A 125 21.69 -22.31 -7.43
N HIS A 126 20.62 -22.82 -6.82
CA HIS A 126 20.66 -24.06 -6.04
C HIS A 126 19.67 -25.08 -6.62
N ALA A 127 20.15 -26.08 -7.36
CA ALA A 127 19.29 -27.04 -8.05
C ALA A 127 18.36 -27.85 -7.11
N GLY A 128 18.85 -28.27 -5.93
CA GLY A 128 18.06 -29.04 -4.95
C GLY A 128 16.77 -28.33 -4.51
N CYS A 129 16.90 -27.21 -3.80
CA CYS A 129 15.76 -26.42 -3.30
C CYS A 129 15.20 -25.42 -4.33
N ARG A 130 15.81 -25.31 -5.52
CA ARG A 130 15.50 -24.32 -6.57
C ARG A 130 15.62 -22.85 -6.14
N TYR A 131 16.59 -22.53 -5.29
CA TYR A 131 16.80 -21.14 -4.87
C TYR A 131 17.30 -20.25 -6.01
N ASN A 132 16.66 -19.09 -6.18
CA ASN A 132 17.19 -17.96 -6.93
C ASN A 132 18.14 -17.13 -6.04
N ALA A 133 18.70 -16.05 -6.59
CA ALA A 133 19.61 -15.16 -5.85
C ALA A 133 18.95 -14.54 -4.60
N LEU A 134 17.67 -14.16 -4.67
CA LEU A 134 16.95 -13.50 -3.57
C LEU A 134 16.62 -14.46 -2.42
N HIS A 135 16.27 -15.72 -2.71
CA HIS A 135 16.13 -16.75 -1.68
C HIS A 135 17.44 -16.97 -0.91
N LEU A 136 18.57 -17.07 -1.63
CA LEU A 136 19.88 -17.26 -1.01
C LEU A 136 20.27 -16.05 -0.16
N ALA A 137 20.10 -14.85 -0.68
CA ALA A 137 20.40 -13.60 0.01
C ALA A 137 19.53 -13.42 1.26
N ALA A 138 18.21 -13.64 1.16
CA ALA A 138 17.29 -13.57 2.29
C ALA A 138 17.57 -14.65 3.35
N ARG A 139 17.99 -15.85 2.95
CA ARG A 139 18.39 -16.93 3.87
C ARG A 139 19.67 -16.59 4.63
N CYS A 140 20.66 -16.00 3.97
CA CYS A 140 21.96 -15.69 4.57
C CYS A 140 21.99 -14.32 5.29
N GLY A 141 20.98 -13.46 5.08
CA GLY A 141 20.97 -12.11 5.63
C GLY A 141 21.75 -11.09 4.81
N ASN A 142 21.99 -11.36 3.53
CA ASN A 142 22.75 -10.49 2.64
C ASN A 142 21.85 -9.40 2.04
N TYR A 143 21.70 -8.30 2.78
CA TYR A 143 20.87 -7.14 2.36
C TYR A 143 21.35 -6.54 1.04
N ASP A 144 22.66 -6.34 0.86
CA ASP A 144 23.22 -5.65 -0.30
C ASP A 144 22.89 -6.37 -1.61
N VAL A 145 22.90 -7.71 -1.59
CA VAL A 145 22.49 -8.51 -2.75
C VAL A 145 20.99 -8.40 -3.00
N CYS A 146 20.15 -8.39 -1.94
CA CYS A 146 18.70 -8.20 -2.10
C CYS A 146 18.39 -6.84 -2.75
N GLU A 147 18.98 -5.76 -2.23
CA GLU A 147 18.81 -4.40 -2.73
C GLU A 147 19.28 -4.28 -4.17
N PHE A 148 20.50 -4.73 -4.46
CA PHE A 148 21.06 -4.66 -5.81
C PHE A 148 20.23 -5.42 -6.84
N VAL A 149 19.80 -6.65 -6.53
CA VAL A 149 19.01 -7.45 -7.47
C VAL A 149 17.66 -6.77 -7.73
N LEU A 150 16.97 -6.28 -6.69
CA LEU A 150 15.67 -5.64 -6.85
C LEU A 150 15.80 -4.28 -7.56
N SER A 151 16.81 -3.47 -7.24
CA SER A 151 17.06 -2.19 -7.92
C SER A 151 17.40 -2.39 -9.40
N LEU A 152 18.21 -3.41 -9.71
CA LEU A 152 18.59 -3.72 -11.08
C LEU A 152 17.39 -4.22 -11.90
N LEU A 153 16.49 -4.98 -11.28
CA LEU A 153 15.26 -5.44 -11.92
C LEU A 153 14.21 -4.35 -12.05
N ASP A 154 14.23 -3.33 -11.20
CA ASP A 154 13.32 -2.18 -11.30
C ASP A 154 13.81 -1.12 -12.31
N ASP A 155 15.06 -1.21 -12.77
CA ASP A 155 15.59 -0.37 -13.85
C ASP A 155 15.02 -0.77 -15.23
N CYS A 156 14.21 0.13 -15.79
CA CYS A 156 13.62 -0.06 -17.12
C CYS A 156 14.66 -0.14 -18.23
N ASP A 157 15.75 0.62 -18.16
CA ASP A 157 16.81 0.60 -19.17
C ASP A 157 17.59 -0.71 -19.13
N TYR A 158 17.81 -1.25 -17.94
CA TYR A 158 18.39 -2.57 -17.80
C TYR A 158 17.49 -3.65 -18.43
N ILE A 159 16.19 -3.66 -18.13
CA ILE A 159 15.23 -4.60 -18.73
C ILE A 159 15.16 -4.45 -20.26
N ARG A 160 15.19 -3.22 -20.80
CA ARG A 160 15.25 -2.95 -22.25
C ARG A 160 16.49 -3.56 -22.89
N ARG A 161 17.66 -3.41 -22.27
CA ARG A 161 18.93 -3.99 -22.77
C ARG A 161 18.91 -5.52 -22.71
N LEU A 162 18.24 -6.10 -21.72
CA LEU A 162 18.09 -7.55 -21.62
C LEU A 162 17.11 -8.14 -22.62
N PHE A 163 16.08 -7.39 -23.02
CA PHE A 163 15.05 -7.86 -23.96
C PHE A 163 14.83 -6.88 -25.13
N PRO A 164 15.77 -6.77 -26.08
CA PRO A 164 15.73 -5.75 -27.14
C PRO A 164 14.54 -5.86 -28.10
N CYS A 165 13.89 -7.04 -28.19
CA CYS A 165 12.80 -7.29 -29.15
C CYS A 165 11.38 -6.97 -28.61
N SER A 166 11.27 -6.28 -27.49
CA SER A 166 9.99 -6.04 -26.81
C SER A 166 9.52 -4.60 -27.04
N ALA A 167 8.30 -4.40 -27.58
CA ALA A 167 7.66 -3.09 -27.66
C ALA A 167 7.65 -2.42 -26.27
N SER A 168 7.57 -1.09 -26.18
CA SER A 168 7.66 -0.36 -24.89
C SER A 168 6.68 -0.86 -23.82
N GLU A 169 5.47 -1.28 -24.22
CA GLU A 169 4.43 -1.87 -23.36
C GLU A 169 4.80 -3.29 -22.85
N ASN A 170 5.67 -4.01 -23.56
CA ASN A 170 6.18 -5.32 -23.13
C ASN A 170 7.31 -5.20 -22.10
N VAL A 171 8.04 -4.09 -22.07
CA VAL A 171 9.16 -3.87 -21.12
C VAL A 171 8.63 -3.72 -19.69
N GLU A 172 7.61 -2.88 -19.50
CA GLU A 172 6.95 -2.67 -18.20
C GLU A 172 6.37 -3.98 -17.64
N ASN A 173 5.70 -4.74 -18.50
CA ASN A 173 5.15 -6.04 -18.14
C ASN A 173 6.24 -7.07 -17.84
N ALA A 174 7.35 -7.08 -18.59
CA ALA A 174 8.50 -7.93 -18.31
C ALA A 174 9.18 -7.56 -16.98
N ARG A 175 9.31 -6.26 -16.69
CA ARG A 175 9.81 -5.75 -15.41
C ARG A 175 8.98 -6.26 -14.25
N ARG A 176 7.67 -6.01 -14.31
CA ARG A 176 6.71 -6.42 -13.27
C ARG A 176 6.67 -7.93 -13.11
N TYR A 177 6.76 -8.69 -14.20
CA TYR A 177 6.83 -10.15 -14.15
C TYR A 177 8.11 -10.64 -13.47
N ALA A 178 9.28 -10.08 -13.83
CA ALA A 178 10.57 -10.47 -13.26
C ALA A 178 10.64 -10.14 -11.75
N LEU A 179 10.21 -8.94 -11.35
CA LEU A 179 10.11 -8.55 -9.94
C LEU A 179 9.19 -9.48 -9.16
N ASN A 180 7.97 -9.71 -9.67
CA ASN A 180 7.02 -10.63 -9.07
C ASN A 180 7.58 -12.05 -8.93
N ALA A 181 8.29 -12.55 -9.94
CA ALA A 181 8.92 -13.86 -9.90
C ALA A 181 10.04 -13.95 -8.85
N TYR A 182 10.85 -12.89 -8.70
CA TYR A 182 11.88 -12.85 -7.66
C TYR A 182 11.30 -12.80 -6.25
N LEU A 183 10.27 -11.98 -6.03
CA LEU A 183 9.64 -11.76 -4.73
C LEU A 183 8.77 -12.95 -4.28
N ASN A 184 8.08 -13.62 -5.21
CA ASN A 184 6.98 -14.54 -4.87
C ASN A 184 7.14 -15.98 -5.33
N MET A 185 8.14 -16.31 -6.14
CA MET A 185 8.33 -17.73 -6.47
C MET A 185 8.66 -18.51 -5.20
N PRO A 186 7.91 -19.58 -4.87
CA PRO A 186 8.24 -20.42 -3.75
C PRO A 186 9.42 -21.33 -4.09
N ASP A 187 10.19 -21.72 -3.07
CA ASP A 187 11.17 -22.78 -3.20
C ASP A 187 10.49 -24.14 -3.49
N ARG A 188 11.27 -25.12 -3.97
CA ARG A 188 10.70 -26.43 -4.30
C ARG A 188 10.36 -27.26 -3.06
N SER A 189 11.15 -27.14 -2.00
CA SER A 189 11.13 -28.07 -0.87
C SER A 189 10.11 -27.69 0.19
N LEU A 190 10.06 -26.41 0.58
CA LEU A 190 9.22 -25.94 1.68
C LEU A 190 8.07 -25.03 1.21
N THR A 191 8.01 -24.77 -0.09
CA THR A 191 7.16 -23.78 -0.74
C THR A 191 7.24 -22.38 -0.11
N VAL A 192 8.41 -22.01 0.40
CA VAL A 192 8.65 -20.74 1.10
C VAL A 192 9.20 -19.68 0.16
N THR A 193 8.86 -18.43 0.42
CA THR A 193 9.32 -17.26 -0.34
C THR A 193 10.57 -16.63 0.29
N PRO A 194 11.27 -15.72 -0.41
CA PRO A 194 12.34 -14.93 0.20
C PRO A 194 11.87 -14.14 1.43
N LEU A 195 10.63 -13.63 1.42
CA LEU A 195 10.04 -12.94 2.57
C LEU A 195 9.92 -13.87 3.80
N TYR A 196 9.49 -15.12 3.58
CA TYR A 196 9.41 -16.11 4.64
C TYR A 196 10.78 -16.39 5.26
N PHE A 197 11.84 -16.54 4.45
CA PHE A 197 13.20 -16.69 4.97
C PHE A 197 13.64 -15.47 5.79
N ALA A 198 13.45 -14.25 5.26
CA ALA A 198 13.84 -13.03 5.96
C ALA A 198 13.13 -12.88 7.31
N ALA A 199 11.83 -13.19 7.36
CA ALA A 199 11.04 -13.18 8.60
C ALA A 199 11.51 -14.26 9.59
N LYS A 200 11.73 -15.50 9.10
CA LYS A 200 12.16 -16.64 9.91
C LYS A 200 13.49 -16.43 10.63
N PHE A 201 14.45 -15.80 9.95
CA PHE A 201 15.77 -15.51 10.50
C PHE A 201 15.87 -14.16 11.22
N GLY A 202 14.83 -13.32 11.16
CA GLY A 202 14.79 -12.06 11.89
C GLY A 202 15.50 -10.88 11.21
N TYR A 203 15.63 -10.89 9.87
CA TYR A 203 16.34 -9.83 9.14
C TYR A 203 15.43 -8.64 8.82
N VAL A 204 15.27 -7.72 9.78
CA VAL A 204 14.38 -6.54 9.67
C VAL A 204 14.59 -5.76 8.37
N ARG A 205 15.83 -5.42 8.03
CA ARG A 205 16.13 -4.59 6.83
C ARG A 205 15.70 -5.28 5.53
N ILE A 206 15.86 -6.60 5.46
CA ILE A 206 15.43 -7.37 4.27
C ILE A 206 13.90 -7.46 4.24
N VAL A 207 13.24 -7.69 5.38
CA VAL A 207 11.77 -7.68 5.46
C VAL A 207 11.21 -6.32 5.02
N GLN A 208 11.78 -5.23 5.52
CA GLN A 208 11.38 -3.87 5.15
C GLN A 208 11.57 -3.62 3.65
N LEU A 209 12.72 -4.01 3.09
CA LEU A 209 13.01 -3.89 1.67
C LEU A 209 12.05 -4.71 0.81
N LEU A 210 11.78 -5.97 1.17
CA LEU A 210 10.88 -6.81 0.38
C LEU A 210 9.44 -6.26 0.42
N THR A 211 8.98 -5.86 1.61
CA THR A 211 7.62 -5.34 1.81
C THR A 211 7.41 -3.92 1.30
N SER A 212 8.47 -3.20 0.90
CA SER A 212 8.33 -1.90 0.22
C SER A 212 7.89 -2.05 -1.24
N TYR A 213 8.04 -3.23 -1.84
CA TYR A 213 7.53 -3.52 -3.18
C TYR A 213 6.08 -3.98 -3.12
N ARG A 214 5.20 -3.33 -3.90
CA ARG A 214 3.76 -3.63 -3.95
C ARG A 214 3.48 -5.06 -4.42
N GLU A 215 4.37 -5.59 -5.25
CA GLU A 215 4.29 -6.94 -5.78
C GLU A 215 4.60 -8.01 -4.71
N CYS A 216 5.16 -7.67 -3.56
CA CYS A 216 5.56 -8.66 -2.56
C CYS A 216 4.35 -9.35 -1.89
N GLY A 217 4.22 -10.65 -2.11
CA GLY A 217 3.17 -11.50 -1.58
C GLY A 217 3.41 -11.90 -0.13
N LYS A 218 2.69 -11.26 0.80
CA LYS A 218 2.77 -11.55 2.25
C LYS A 218 2.04 -12.83 2.68
N ARG A 219 1.15 -13.37 1.83
CA ARG A 219 0.22 -14.45 2.16
C ARG A 219 0.62 -15.84 1.64
N GLN A 220 1.84 -15.98 1.11
CA GLN A 220 2.27 -17.27 0.59
C GLN A 220 2.46 -18.26 1.76
N LEU A 221 1.76 -19.39 1.68
CA LEU A 221 1.85 -20.45 2.68
C LEU A 221 3.04 -21.37 2.36
N SER A 222 3.76 -21.73 3.42
CA SER A 222 4.69 -22.85 3.38
C SER A 222 3.94 -24.19 3.24
N CYS A 223 4.67 -25.27 2.99
CA CYS A 223 4.13 -26.62 2.91
C CYS A 223 3.48 -27.09 4.23
N HIS A 224 3.83 -26.44 5.35
CA HIS A 224 3.25 -26.67 6.67
C HIS A 224 2.02 -25.78 6.96
N GLY A 225 1.58 -24.95 5.99
CA GLY A 225 0.46 -24.04 6.17
C GLY A 225 0.76 -22.78 7.00
N LEU A 226 2.05 -22.48 7.23
CA LEU A 226 2.48 -21.29 7.99
C LEU A 226 2.81 -20.12 7.06
N LEU A 227 2.45 -18.90 7.49
CA LEU A 227 2.80 -17.62 6.86
C LEU A 227 4.15 -17.10 7.37
N ALA A 228 4.71 -16.11 6.66
CA ALA A 228 5.90 -15.37 7.12
C ALA A 228 5.66 -14.70 8.49
N ALA A 229 4.43 -14.27 8.76
CA ALA A 229 4.01 -13.71 10.06
C ALA A 229 4.08 -14.72 11.22
N ASP A 230 3.86 -16.01 10.94
CA ASP A 230 3.78 -17.04 11.97
C ASP A 230 5.17 -17.52 12.41
N VAL A 231 6.20 -17.27 11.61
CA VAL A 231 7.57 -17.77 11.83
C VAL A 231 8.55 -16.67 12.21
N VAL A 232 8.08 -15.47 12.57
CA VAL A 232 8.96 -14.32 12.87
C VAL A 232 9.99 -14.67 13.94
N CYS A 233 11.27 -14.59 13.56
CA CYS A 233 12.42 -14.91 14.41
C CYS A 233 12.43 -16.33 15.00
N GLU A 234 11.71 -17.29 14.41
CA GLU A 234 11.67 -18.70 14.86
C GLU A 234 13.08 -19.32 14.92
N SER A 235 13.96 -18.96 13.97
CA SER A 235 15.33 -19.51 13.91
C SER A 235 16.34 -18.79 14.81
N ASN A 236 15.93 -17.74 15.52
CA ASN A 236 16.81 -17.03 16.44
C ASN A 236 16.04 -16.60 17.71
N PRO A 237 15.97 -17.50 18.72
CA PRO A 237 15.12 -17.28 19.91
C PRO A 237 15.60 -16.12 20.80
N ASN A 238 16.87 -15.72 20.70
CA ASN A 238 17.48 -14.66 21.52
C ASN A 238 17.29 -13.23 20.97
N VAL A 239 16.47 -13.06 19.92
CA VAL A 239 16.21 -11.76 19.31
C VAL A 239 15.32 -10.89 20.21
N SER A 240 15.63 -9.59 20.30
CA SER A 240 14.90 -8.65 21.15
C SER A 240 13.44 -8.48 20.73
N HIS A 241 12.59 -8.08 21.67
CA HIS A 241 11.16 -7.93 21.44
C HIS A 241 10.86 -6.84 20.39
N GLU A 242 11.67 -5.78 20.33
CA GLU A 242 11.57 -4.70 19.37
C GLU A 242 11.72 -5.19 17.92
N VAL A 243 12.65 -6.12 17.68
CA VAL A 243 12.91 -6.70 16.36
C VAL A 243 11.73 -7.57 15.91
N LYS A 244 11.19 -8.40 16.81
CA LYS A 244 10.00 -9.22 16.54
C LYS A 244 8.80 -8.34 16.21
N GLN A 245 8.57 -7.29 16.99
CA GLN A 245 7.48 -6.34 16.77
C GLN A 245 7.66 -5.58 15.44
N ALA A 246 8.87 -5.13 15.13
CA ALA A 246 9.16 -4.44 13.88
C ALA A 246 8.84 -5.33 12.67
N ILE A 247 9.33 -6.58 12.65
CA ILE A 247 9.05 -7.51 11.55
C ILE A 247 7.56 -7.82 11.46
N ALA A 248 6.91 -8.10 12.59
CA ALA A 248 5.47 -8.38 12.63
C ALA A 248 4.64 -7.22 12.05
N SER A 249 5.06 -5.97 12.22
CA SER A 249 4.38 -4.81 11.62
C SER A 249 4.43 -4.83 10.08
N TYR A 250 5.50 -5.36 9.48
CA TYR A 250 5.68 -5.44 8.03
C TYR A 250 5.02 -6.68 7.39
N VAL A 251 5.17 -7.85 8.03
CA VAL A 251 4.68 -9.14 7.50
C VAL A 251 3.34 -9.56 8.08
N GLY A 252 2.78 -8.80 9.02
CA GLY A 252 1.51 -9.07 9.68
C GLY A 252 0.35 -9.29 8.69
N PRO A 253 -0.81 -9.76 9.19
CA PRO A 253 -1.95 -10.06 8.34
C PRO A 253 -2.29 -8.84 7.47
N ASN A 254 -2.54 -9.09 6.19
CA ASN A 254 -3.01 -8.08 5.26
C ASN A 254 -4.18 -7.30 5.88
N CYS A 255 -3.95 -6.02 6.11
CA CYS A 255 -4.96 -5.11 6.59
C CYS A 255 -5.87 -4.72 5.44
N TYR A 256 -7.13 -5.09 5.51
CA TYR A 256 -8.15 -4.58 4.60
C TYR A 256 -8.62 -3.23 5.11
N TYR A 257 -8.86 -2.32 4.18
CA TYR A 257 -9.33 -0.98 4.44
C TYR A 257 -10.56 -0.72 3.59
N VAL A 258 -11.52 0.04 4.10
CA VAL A 258 -12.71 0.47 3.36
C VAL A 258 -12.65 2.00 3.25
N PRO A 259 -12.14 2.53 2.12
CA PRO A 259 -11.96 3.97 1.97
C PRO A 259 -13.20 4.67 1.39
N LEU A 260 -13.40 5.89 1.85
CA LEU A 260 -14.41 6.84 1.39
C LEU A 260 -13.70 8.05 0.79
N TYR A 261 -14.09 8.42 -0.42
CA TYR A 261 -13.61 9.60 -1.13
C TYR A 261 -14.71 10.64 -1.25
N ARG A 262 -14.34 11.92 -1.17
CA ARG A 262 -15.22 13.08 -1.40
C ARG A 262 -14.68 13.89 -2.57
N GLN A 263 -15.58 14.45 -3.39
CA GLN A 263 -15.21 15.37 -4.46
C GLN A 263 -14.76 16.73 -3.90
N GLY A 264 -13.62 17.24 -4.35
CA GLY A 264 -13.07 18.53 -3.90
C GLY A 264 -12.35 18.50 -2.54
N ARG A 265 -11.59 19.57 -2.25
CA ARG A 265 -10.71 19.67 -1.06
C ARG A 265 -11.41 20.21 0.20
N CYS A 266 -12.59 20.79 0.04
CA CYS A 266 -13.38 21.41 1.10
C CYS A 266 -14.63 20.57 1.40
N ARG A 267 -15.16 20.64 2.64
CA ARG A 267 -16.41 19.95 3.07
C ARG A 267 -17.69 20.49 2.39
N ASP A 268 -17.54 21.14 1.24
CA ASP A 268 -18.60 21.87 0.56
C ASP A 268 -19.28 21.03 -0.53
N SER A 269 -18.71 19.87 -0.86
CA SER A 269 -19.33 18.90 -1.77
C SER A 269 -19.98 17.75 -1.01
N ASP A 270 -21.20 17.44 -1.42
CA ASP A 270 -22.00 16.31 -0.97
C ASP A 270 -21.80 15.05 -1.84
N ASP A 271 -20.81 15.05 -2.74
CA ASP A 271 -20.54 13.94 -3.66
C ASP A 271 -19.46 13.01 -3.10
N PHE A 272 -19.84 11.73 -2.91
CA PHE A 272 -18.99 10.71 -2.32
C PHE A 272 -18.86 9.46 -3.18
N ILE A 273 -17.69 8.83 -3.10
CA ILE A 273 -17.41 7.50 -3.65
C ILE A 273 -16.94 6.60 -2.51
N LEU A 274 -17.74 5.59 -2.18
CA LEU A 274 -17.36 4.52 -1.27
C LEU A 274 -16.78 3.36 -2.08
N GLN A 275 -15.54 2.98 -1.81
CA GLN A 275 -14.87 1.88 -2.51
C GLN A 275 -14.97 0.55 -1.73
N PRO A 276 -14.93 -0.59 -2.44
CA PRO A 276 -14.85 -1.90 -1.79
C PRO A 276 -13.55 -2.06 -1.00
N PRO A 277 -13.44 -3.10 -0.14
CA PRO A 277 -12.23 -3.35 0.63
C PRO A 277 -10.98 -3.43 -0.24
N CYS A 278 -9.91 -2.75 0.19
CA CYS A 278 -8.61 -2.74 -0.48
C CYS A 278 -7.48 -3.04 0.53
N LEU A 279 -6.35 -3.53 0.02
CA LEU A 279 -5.15 -3.84 0.84
C LEU A 279 -4.23 -2.64 1.03
N GLU A 280 -4.28 -1.70 0.08
CA GLU A 280 -3.57 -0.44 0.11
C GLU A 280 -4.60 0.66 -0.09
N ILE A 281 -4.52 1.74 0.70
CA ILE A 281 -5.40 2.90 0.52
C ILE A 281 -4.77 3.76 -0.58
N PRO A 282 -5.44 3.96 -1.74
CA PRO A 282 -5.00 4.95 -2.70
C PRO A 282 -5.09 6.34 -2.06
N VAL A 283 -3.94 6.90 -1.69
CA VAL A 283 -3.85 8.20 -1.04
C VAL A 283 -3.85 9.35 -2.05
N GLU A 284 -3.54 9.06 -3.31
CA GLU A 284 -3.53 10.01 -4.40
C GLU A 284 -4.95 10.35 -4.88
N SER A 285 -5.13 11.59 -5.30
CA SER A 285 -6.36 12.00 -5.97
C SER A 285 -6.46 11.33 -7.33
N TYR A 286 -7.60 10.70 -7.61
CA TYR A 286 -7.85 10.09 -8.91
C TYR A 286 -8.95 10.84 -9.65
N ARG A 287 -8.71 11.10 -10.94
CA ARG A 287 -9.73 11.59 -11.88
C ARG A 287 -10.45 10.38 -12.44
N THR A 288 -11.76 10.28 -12.24
CA THR A 288 -12.57 9.27 -12.93
C THR A 288 -12.68 9.65 -14.41
N ASN A 289 -12.44 8.70 -15.31
CA ASN A 289 -12.58 8.92 -16.75
C ASN A 289 -14.01 9.40 -17.10
N SER A 290 -14.05 10.48 -17.87
CA SER A 290 -15.07 10.92 -18.83
C SER A 290 -16.53 11.20 -18.40
N GLU A 291 -17.01 10.83 -17.20
CA GLU A 291 -18.43 11.06 -16.84
C GLU A 291 -18.69 11.95 -15.62
N ILE A 292 -17.69 12.21 -14.77
CA ILE A 292 -17.83 13.04 -13.57
C ILE A 292 -16.66 14.05 -13.53
N PRO A 293 -16.92 15.36 -13.72
CA PRO A 293 -15.87 16.38 -13.62
C PRO A 293 -15.53 16.64 -12.15
N GLY A 294 -14.40 16.13 -11.65
CA GLY A 294 -13.93 16.44 -10.30
C GLY A 294 -12.73 15.63 -9.83
N GLU A 295 -11.90 16.24 -8.99
CA GLU A 295 -10.82 15.57 -8.27
C GLU A 295 -11.36 15.03 -6.93
N PHE A 296 -11.15 13.75 -6.65
CA PHE A 296 -11.60 13.09 -5.42
C PHE A 296 -10.46 12.96 -4.42
N PHE A 297 -10.74 13.23 -3.15
CA PHE A 297 -9.79 13.13 -2.05
C PHE A 297 -10.28 12.15 -0.99
N LEU A 298 -9.35 11.45 -0.35
CA LEU A 298 -9.67 10.55 0.75
C LEU A 298 -10.31 11.36 1.89
N ALA A 299 -11.55 11.03 2.26
CA ALA A 299 -12.30 11.71 3.29
C ALA A 299 -12.31 10.91 4.60
N ALA A 300 -12.46 9.59 4.51
CA ALA A 300 -12.41 8.70 5.66
C ALA A 300 -11.99 7.29 5.25
N CYS A 301 -11.58 6.49 6.23
CA CYS A 301 -11.21 5.11 6.06
C CYS A 301 -11.56 4.30 7.31
N ALA A 302 -12.14 3.12 7.10
CA ALA A 302 -12.30 2.10 8.13
C ALA A 302 -11.26 0.99 7.95
N GLY A 303 -10.85 0.36 9.04
CA GLY A 303 -9.77 -0.64 9.07
C GLY A 303 -8.59 -0.13 9.91
N PRO A 304 -7.45 -0.84 10.01
CA PRO A 304 -7.18 -2.13 9.40
C PRO A 304 -8.17 -3.20 9.88
N PHE A 305 -8.73 -3.95 8.94
CA PHE A 305 -9.46 -5.19 9.21
C PHE A 305 -8.52 -6.37 8.94
N ALA A 306 -8.39 -7.30 9.87
CA ALA A 306 -7.57 -8.51 9.66
C ALA A 306 -8.22 -9.54 8.71
N ASP A 307 -9.53 -9.39 8.44
CA ASP A 307 -10.34 -10.34 7.67
C ASP A 307 -11.11 -9.61 6.56
N ASP A 308 -10.92 -10.07 5.33
CA ASP A 308 -11.63 -9.59 4.13
C ASP A 308 -13.14 -9.66 4.30
N GLN A 309 -13.65 -10.74 4.91
CA GLN A 309 -15.10 -10.92 5.07
C GLN A 309 -15.68 -9.85 6.01
N LYS A 310 -14.95 -9.49 7.08
CA LYS A 310 -15.34 -8.39 7.97
C LYS A 310 -15.30 -7.04 7.28
N ALA A 311 -14.26 -6.77 6.48
CA ALA A 311 -14.17 -5.54 5.70
C ALA A 311 -15.29 -5.45 4.66
N LEU A 312 -15.58 -6.54 3.95
CA LEU A 312 -16.66 -6.63 2.96
C LEU A 312 -18.03 -6.48 3.61
N GLN A 313 -18.23 -7.05 4.80
CA GLN A 313 -19.45 -6.85 5.59
C GLN A 313 -19.61 -5.37 5.99
N PHE A 314 -18.54 -4.73 6.48
CA PHE A 314 -18.55 -3.30 6.80
C PHE A 314 -18.94 -2.45 5.58
N PHE A 315 -18.29 -2.69 4.44
CA PHE A 315 -18.61 -2.02 3.18
C PHE A 315 -20.07 -2.20 2.76
N LYS A 316 -20.60 -3.42 2.79
CA LYS A 316 -22.00 -3.71 2.41
C LYS A 316 -22.99 -2.99 3.31
N ILE A 317 -22.77 -2.99 4.63
CA ILE A 317 -23.63 -2.30 5.59
C ILE A 317 -23.55 -0.78 5.38
N TRP A 318 -22.35 -0.22 5.21
CA TRP A 318 -22.17 1.21 4.97
C TRP A 318 -22.86 1.65 3.67
N LYS A 319 -22.66 0.91 2.57
CA LYS A 319 -23.30 1.15 1.28
C LYS A 319 -24.83 1.09 1.38
N SER A 320 -25.37 0.09 2.08
CA SER A 320 -26.82 -0.05 2.29
C SER A 320 -27.42 1.09 3.13
N GLN A 321 -26.75 1.49 4.21
CA GLN A 321 -27.17 2.61 5.04
C GLN A 321 -27.15 3.94 4.27
N ALA A 322 -26.13 4.13 3.45
CA ALA A 322 -26.02 5.29 2.56
C ALA A 322 -27.17 5.31 1.54
N ALA A 323 -27.41 4.20 0.83
CA ALA A 323 -28.47 4.10 -0.16
C ALA A 323 -29.89 4.35 0.41
N ARG A 324 -30.13 4.03 1.68
CA ARG A 324 -31.43 4.30 2.34
C ARG A 324 -31.62 5.77 2.71
N LYS A 325 -30.53 6.50 2.97
CA LYS A 325 -30.56 7.90 3.45
C LYS A 325 -30.25 8.92 2.35
N MET A 326 -29.61 8.49 1.28
CA MET A 326 -29.15 9.32 0.18
C MET A 326 -29.90 8.98 -1.10
N LYS A 327 -30.12 9.97 -1.97
CA LYS A 327 -30.74 9.76 -3.28
C LYS A 327 -29.63 9.42 -4.28
N SER A 328 -29.93 8.60 -5.30
CA SER A 328 -29.07 8.44 -6.49
C SER A 328 -29.69 9.21 -7.66
N LYS A 329 -28.87 9.90 -8.47
CA LYS A 329 -29.32 10.77 -9.57
C LYS A 329 -28.95 10.16 -10.92
N LYS A 330 -28.08 9.14 -10.94
CA LYS A 330 -27.56 8.49 -12.15
C LYS A 330 -27.13 7.03 -11.87
N PRO A 331 -27.01 6.18 -12.89
CA PRO A 331 -26.48 4.82 -12.75
C PRO A 331 -24.97 4.75 -12.42
N THR A 332 -24.28 5.88 -12.28
CA THR A 332 -22.88 5.94 -11.87
C THR A 332 -22.68 5.82 -10.36
N VAL A 333 -21.51 5.33 -9.97
CA VAL A 333 -21.08 4.87 -8.62
C VAL A 333 -21.15 5.94 -7.51
N ALA A 334 -21.48 7.20 -7.83
CA ALA A 334 -21.50 8.32 -6.90
C ALA A 334 -22.81 8.38 -6.08
N LEU A 335 -22.68 8.52 -4.75
CA LEU A 335 -23.78 8.76 -3.82
C LEU A 335 -23.77 10.24 -3.41
N TYR A 336 -24.93 10.89 -3.34
CA TYR A 336 -25.03 12.29 -2.89
C TYR A 336 -26.05 12.47 -1.76
N SER A 337 -25.69 13.31 -0.79
CA SER A 337 -26.57 13.72 0.31
C SER A 337 -27.56 14.78 -0.16
N THR A 338 -28.82 14.69 0.27
CA THR A 338 -29.83 15.77 0.05
C THR A 338 -30.33 16.38 1.34
N GLY A 339 -29.54 16.34 2.43
CA GLY A 339 -29.95 16.99 3.67
C GLY A 339 -28.86 17.12 4.73
N PRO A 340 -29.06 17.99 5.74
CA PRO A 340 -28.09 18.32 6.79
C PRO A 340 -27.70 17.16 7.74
N GLN A 341 -28.31 15.97 7.55
CA GLN A 341 -28.10 14.74 8.33
C GLN A 341 -27.37 13.63 7.55
N GLY A 342 -27.05 13.84 6.27
CA GLY A 342 -26.49 12.82 5.38
C GLY A 342 -24.98 12.89 5.19
N ASP A 343 -24.21 12.90 6.27
CA ASP A 343 -22.74 12.77 6.17
C ASP A 343 -22.33 11.31 6.04
N MET A 344 -21.63 10.95 4.96
CA MET A 344 -21.06 9.62 4.76
C MET A 344 -20.08 9.26 5.88
N GLU A 345 -19.25 10.20 6.33
CA GLU A 345 -18.33 10.00 7.45
C GLU A 345 -19.08 9.72 8.75
N ARG A 346 -20.18 10.43 9.02
CA ARG A 346 -20.98 10.21 10.23
C ARG A 346 -21.59 8.80 10.24
N LEU A 347 -22.04 8.32 9.08
CA LEU A 347 -22.53 6.93 8.94
C LEU A 347 -21.41 5.92 9.18
N GLY A 348 -20.26 6.10 8.52
CA GLY A 348 -19.11 5.20 8.67
C GLY A 348 -18.56 5.18 10.10
N ARG A 349 -18.47 6.34 10.74
CA ARG A 349 -18.05 6.50 12.14
C ARG A 349 -19.01 5.81 13.12
N LYS A 350 -20.32 5.98 12.96
CA LYS A 350 -21.32 5.26 13.77
C LYS A 350 -21.23 3.75 13.55
N LEU A 351 -20.99 3.32 12.31
CA LEU A 351 -20.80 1.90 11.99
C LEU A 351 -19.50 1.34 12.60
N SER A 352 -18.40 2.10 12.61
CA SER A 352 -17.13 1.67 13.20
C SER A 352 -17.22 1.49 14.71
N SER A 353 -18.00 2.33 15.40
CA SER A 353 -18.33 2.09 16.82
C SER A 353 -19.11 0.78 17.02
N ARG A 354 -20.05 0.45 16.14
CA ARG A 354 -20.91 -0.73 16.26
C ARG A 354 -20.17 -2.03 15.94
N MET A 355 -19.33 -2.01 14.92
CA MET A 355 -18.54 -3.16 14.49
C MET A 355 -17.19 -3.27 15.21
N VAL A 356 -16.88 -2.29 16.08
CA VAL A 356 -15.63 -2.19 16.83
C VAL A 356 -14.43 -2.36 15.90
N CYS A 357 -14.32 -1.45 14.93
CA CYS A 357 -13.18 -1.40 14.03
C CYS A 357 -12.48 -0.04 14.09
N PRO A 358 -11.18 0.01 13.76
CA PRO A 358 -10.48 1.27 13.74
C PRO A 358 -11.01 2.16 12.61
N TRP A 359 -10.93 3.46 12.84
CA TRP A 359 -11.51 4.49 12.00
C TRP A 359 -10.52 5.64 11.90
N ALA A 360 -10.46 6.26 10.74
CA ALA A 360 -9.75 7.50 10.53
C ALA A 360 -10.55 8.37 9.59
N GLU A 361 -10.68 9.65 9.89
CA GLU A 361 -11.31 10.61 8.98
C GLU A 361 -10.51 11.90 8.95
N TYR A 362 -10.61 12.59 7.83
CA TYR A 362 -9.89 13.82 7.62
C TYR A 362 -10.60 15.00 8.29
N TRP A 363 -9.86 15.69 9.15
CA TRP A 363 -10.32 16.91 9.81
C TRP A 363 -9.52 18.11 9.26
N HIS A 364 -10.15 18.92 8.42
CA HIS A 364 -9.49 20.03 7.72
C HIS A 364 -8.82 21.04 8.67
N PHE A 365 -9.42 21.31 9.84
CA PHE A 365 -8.83 22.25 10.81
C PHE A 365 -7.59 21.68 11.53
N LEU A 366 -7.44 20.35 11.57
CA LEU A 366 -6.24 19.67 12.07
C LEU A 366 -5.24 19.34 10.96
N LYS A 367 -5.65 19.46 9.69
CA LYS A 367 -4.90 19.03 8.50
C LYS A 367 -4.39 17.59 8.62
N ALA A 368 -5.19 16.72 9.25
CA ALA A 368 -4.78 15.36 9.56
C ALA A 368 -5.95 14.38 9.56
N PHE A 369 -5.63 13.12 9.29
CA PHE A 369 -6.51 11.99 9.57
C PHE A 369 -6.42 11.61 11.04
N CYS A 370 -7.56 11.53 11.72
CA CYS A 370 -7.64 11.01 13.08
C CYS A 370 -9.08 10.62 13.45
N ASP A 371 -9.21 9.81 14.50
CA ASP A 371 -10.50 9.57 15.17
C ASP A 371 -10.57 10.37 16.47
N LEU A 372 -11.38 11.42 16.49
CA LEU A 372 -11.56 12.30 17.66
C LEU A 372 -12.24 11.60 18.85
N ARG A 373 -12.73 10.37 18.71
CA ARG A 373 -13.24 9.56 19.84
C ARG A 373 -12.13 8.91 20.65
N THR A 374 -10.92 8.87 20.11
CA THR A 374 -9.74 8.24 20.73
C THR A 374 -8.93 9.24 21.54
N ASP A 375 -8.13 8.76 22.49
CA ASP A 375 -7.23 9.61 23.28
C ASP A 375 -6.22 10.37 22.41
N SER A 376 -5.69 9.72 21.37
CA SER A 376 -4.79 10.35 20.39
C SER A 376 -5.49 11.51 19.66
N GLY A 377 -6.74 11.29 19.21
CA GLY A 377 -7.55 12.33 18.56
C GLY A 377 -7.89 13.50 19.48
N LEU A 378 -8.34 13.20 20.71
CA LEU A 378 -8.65 14.22 21.73
C LEU A 378 -7.40 15.03 22.12
N THR A 379 -6.24 14.38 22.23
CA THR A 379 -4.96 15.07 22.49
C THR A 379 -4.63 16.07 21.38
N ARG A 380 -4.74 15.66 20.11
CA ARG A 380 -4.52 16.56 18.96
C ARG A 380 -5.49 17.73 18.97
N PHE A 381 -6.77 17.46 19.24
CA PHE A 381 -7.79 18.50 19.29
C PHE A 381 -7.58 19.48 20.46
N ASN A 382 -7.23 18.97 21.64
CA ASN A 382 -6.91 19.78 22.81
C ASN A 382 -5.75 20.74 22.52
N ARG A 383 -4.68 20.24 21.89
CA ARG A 383 -3.54 21.06 21.47
C ARG A 383 -3.92 22.12 20.44
N PHE A 384 -4.78 21.78 19.48
CA PHE A 384 -5.30 22.75 18.51
C PHE A 384 -6.04 23.90 19.20
N LEU A 385 -6.98 23.58 20.11
CA LEU A 385 -7.73 24.59 20.87
C LEU A 385 -6.83 25.40 21.79
N GLN A 386 -5.85 24.77 22.44
CA GLN A 386 -4.85 25.45 23.27
C GLN A 386 -4.08 26.49 22.46
N ARG A 387 -3.51 26.11 21.31
CA ARG A 387 -2.78 27.03 20.41
C ARG A 387 -3.66 28.18 19.99
N ARG A 388 -4.92 27.90 19.62
CA ARG A 388 -5.88 28.93 19.20
C ARG A 388 -6.25 29.88 20.34
N HIS A 389 -6.40 29.37 21.56
CA HIS A 389 -6.65 30.18 22.74
C HIS A 389 -5.46 31.09 23.05
N VAL A 390 -4.24 30.56 23.06
CA VAL A 390 -3.00 31.34 23.23
C VAL A 390 -2.89 32.42 22.17
N LEU A 391 -3.12 32.10 20.89
CA LEU A 391 -3.12 33.08 19.81
C LEU A 391 -4.14 34.20 20.06
N LEU A 392 -5.35 33.91 20.54
CA LEU A 392 -6.32 34.96 20.85
C LEU A 392 -5.97 35.79 22.08
N CYS A 393 -5.36 35.19 23.10
CA CYS A 393 -4.85 35.91 24.25
C CYS A 393 -3.67 36.82 23.85
N ASN A 394 -2.80 36.36 22.95
CA ASN A 394 -1.65 37.11 22.42
C ASN A 394 -2.04 38.11 21.33
N LEU A 395 -3.10 37.89 20.55
CA LEU A 395 -3.61 38.89 19.60
C LEU A 395 -4.19 40.13 20.30
N LYS A 396 -4.49 40.03 21.61
CA LYS A 396 -4.80 41.19 22.45
C LYS A 396 -3.55 41.89 23.01
N ASN A 397 -2.38 41.24 22.98
CA ASN A 397 -1.09 41.72 23.48
C ASN A 397 0.03 41.31 22.50
N VAL A 398 0.24 42.08 21.41
CA VAL A 398 1.16 41.71 20.33
C VAL A 398 2.64 41.76 20.78
N SER A 399 3.34 40.62 20.72
CA SER A 399 4.75 40.51 20.31
C SER A 399 5.11 39.04 19.99
N GLU A 400 5.87 38.83 18.91
CA GLU A 400 6.25 37.52 18.35
C GLU A 400 7.36 36.80 19.14
N GLU A 401 7.19 35.48 19.30
CA GLU A 401 8.06 34.37 18.84
C GLU A 401 7.63 33.09 19.58
N LEU A 402 7.20 32.06 18.84
CA LEU A 402 6.71 30.80 19.42
C LEU A 402 7.90 29.89 19.81
N PRO A 403 7.99 29.40 21.06
CA PRO A 403 8.97 28.37 21.41
C PRO A 403 8.54 27.01 20.86
N VAL A 404 9.51 26.30 20.29
CA VAL A 404 9.43 24.88 19.94
C VAL A 404 9.74 24.08 21.21
N ASP A 405 8.72 23.62 21.94
CA ASP A 405 8.96 22.73 23.10
C ASP A 405 8.71 21.26 22.75
N GLU A 406 9.69 20.46 23.18
CA GLU A 406 9.91 19.05 22.90
C GLU A 406 8.84 18.12 23.53
N LEU A 407 8.59 17.00 22.85
CA LEU A 407 7.63 15.96 23.22
C LEU A 407 7.96 15.32 24.58
N PRO A 408 7.00 15.19 25.52
CA PRO A 408 7.17 14.32 26.67
C PRO A 408 7.12 12.86 26.22
N THR A 409 8.26 12.19 26.35
CA THR A 409 8.45 10.77 26.09
C THR A 409 7.75 9.96 27.19
N ASN A 410 6.58 9.39 26.91
CA ASN A 410 6.09 8.25 27.67
C ASN A 410 5.31 7.30 26.75
N MET A 411 6.06 6.47 26.05
CA MET A 411 5.58 5.32 25.28
C MET A 411 5.10 4.25 26.25
N ASN A 412 3.79 3.94 26.26
CA ASN A 412 3.31 2.55 26.38
C ASN A 412 1.79 2.33 26.25
N MET A 413 1.01 3.25 25.68
CA MET A 413 -0.43 3.01 25.46
C MET A 413 -0.94 3.48 24.08
N MET A 414 -0.06 3.44 23.07
CA MET A 414 -0.22 4.18 21.80
C MET A 414 -0.38 3.30 20.54
N GLN A 415 -0.51 1.98 20.67
CA GLN A 415 -0.15 1.10 19.54
C GLN A 415 -1.24 0.82 18.49
N THR A 416 -2.53 1.10 18.73
CA THR A 416 -3.59 0.64 17.78
C THR A 416 -4.16 1.72 16.84
N VAL A 417 -3.97 3.02 17.12
CA VAL A 417 -4.49 4.12 16.28
C VAL A 417 -3.41 4.68 15.33
N ASP A 418 -2.13 4.49 15.66
CA ASP A 418 -1.01 4.94 14.83
C ASP A 418 -0.86 4.14 13.52
N GLU A 419 -1.29 2.88 13.46
CA GLU A 419 -1.18 2.03 12.26
C GLU A 419 -2.01 2.54 11.06
N LEU A 420 -3.12 3.25 11.31
CA LEU A 420 -3.93 3.91 10.27
C LEU A 420 -3.39 5.26 9.84
N THR A 421 -2.86 6.02 10.81
CA THR A 421 -2.52 7.43 10.60
C THR A 421 -1.08 7.61 10.14
N ALA A 422 -0.18 6.66 10.39
CA ALA A 422 1.20 6.70 9.91
C ALA A 422 1.34 6.66 8.38
N PRO A 423 0.55 5.87 7.61
CA PRO A 423 0.53 5.97 6.15
C PRO A 423 -0.08 7.29 5.65
N LEU A 424 -0.98 7.90 6.42
CA LEU A 424 -1.74 9.10 6.06
C LEU A 424 -1.10 10.41 6.55
N SER A 425 -0.09 10.36 7.40
CA SER A 425 0.58 11.54 7.96
C SER A 425 1.51 12.24 6.96
N ASN A 426 1.86 11.58 5.86
CA ASN A 426 2.74 12.12 4.81
C ASN A 426 2.00 12.89 3.71
N ILE A 427 0.69 13.15 3.88
CA ILE A 427 -0.13 13.84 2.87
C ILE A 427 0.10 15.35 2.99
N ILE A 428 0.99 15.88 2.16
CA ILE A 428 1.16 17.32 1.97
C ILE A 428 0.03 17.81 1.07
N LEU A 429 -1.02 18.41 1.65
CA LEU A 429 -1.95 19.22 0.88
C LEU A 429 -1.26 20.54 0.56
N ARG A 430 -0.98 20.79 -0.73
CA ARG A 430 -0.48 22.10 -1.17
C ARG A 430 -1.47 23.19 -0.76
N ASP A 431 -0.99 24.15 0.03
CA ASP A 431 -1.76 25.29 0.49
C ASP A 431 -2.19 26.19 -0.67
N GLU A 432 -3.33 26.86 -0.50
CA GLU A 432 -3.70 28.05 -1.26
C GLU A 432 -3.15 29.26 -0.50
N ASP A 433 -2.48 30.17 -1.21
CA ASP A 433 -1.85 31.37 -0.66
C ASP A 433 -2.90 32.32 -0.04
N VAL A 434 -3.07 32.25 1.28
CA VAL A 434 -3.86 33.23 2.04
C VAL A 434 -2.94 34.42 2.36
N TYR A 435 -3.03 35.47 1.54
CA TYR A 435 -2.36 36.76 1.80
C TYR A 435 -2.79 37.34 3.15
N GLY A 436 -1.84 37.55 4.06
CA GLY A 436 -2.01 38.25 5.32
C GLY A 436 -1.20 39.55 5.36
N THR A 437 -1.85 40.65 5.72
CA THR A 437 -1.20 41.95 5.97
C THR A 437 -0.57 41.96 7.37
N PRO A 438 0.69 42.43 7.57
CA PRO A 438 1.32 42.49 8.89
C PRO A 438 0.72 43.61 9.77
N PRO A 439 0.59 43.43 11.10
CA PRO A 439 0.25 44.52 12.01
C PRO A 439 1.46 45.41 12.34
N GLU A 440 1.17 46.70 12.56
CA GLU A 440 2.13 47.77 12.85
C GLU A 440 2.53 47.82 14.34
N SER A 441 3.85 47.84 14.58
CA SER A 441 4.60 48.28 15.79
C SER A 441 4.63 47.38 17.06
N PRO A 442 5.78 47.28 17.78
CA PRO A 442 6.01 46.33 18.87
C PRO A 442 5.71 46.88 20.28
N CYS A 443 5.37 46.00 21.23
CA CYS A 443 5.12 46.32 22.64
C CYS A 443 6.08 45.55 23.60
N GLU A 444 6.43 46.16 24.73
CA GLU A 444 7.61 45.86 25.58
C GLU A 444 7.34 45.04 26.87
N VAL A 445 6.69 43.86 26.81
CA VAL A 445 6.55 43.02 28.03
C VAL A 445 7.05 41.59 27.81
N SER A 446 8.00 41.16 28.66
CA SER A 446 8.69 39.87 28.51
C SER A 446 7.91 38.70 29.13
N PHE A 447 7.79 37.62 28.36
CA PHE A 447 7.14 36.34 28.68
C PHE A 447 7.64 35.68 29.99
N ARG A 448 8.88 35.98 30.42
CA ARG A 448 9.45 35.43 31.67
C ARG A 448 8.78 35.93 32.95
N GLN A 449 8.05 37.05 32.91
CA GLN A 449 7.40 37.60 34.10
C GLN A 449 6.05 36.93 34.44
N VAL A 450 5.51 36.07 33.56
CA VAL A 450 4.10 35.61 33.65
C VAL A 450 3.96 34.13 34.06
N GLY A 451 5.04 33.46 34.48
CA GLY A 451 4.95 32.12 35.09
C GLY A 451 4.55 30.98 34.14
N GLY A 452 4.71 31.18 32.82
CA GLY A 452 4.38 30.17 31.81
C GLY A 452 2.91 30.18 31.35
N VAL A 453 2.63 29.38 30.32
CA VAL A 453 1.33 29.38 29.60
C VAL A 453 0.16 29.02 30.53
N GLU A 454 0.36 28.10 31.48
CA GLU A 454 -0.70 27.63 32.37
C GLU A 454 -1.15 28.70 33.39
N GLN A 455 -0.19 29.42 33.99
CA GLN A 455 -0.48 30.49 34.95
C GLN A 455 -1.14 31.70 34.27
N PHE A 456 -0.71 32.03 33.06
CA PHE A 456 -1.31 33.07 32.22
C PHE A 456 -2.77 32.71 31.84
N CYS A 457 -3.02 31.48 31.40
CA CYS A 457 -4.34 30.99 31.01
C CYS A 457 -5.33 30.85 32.19
N ALA A 458 -4.85 30.68 33.42
CA ALA A 458 -5.69 30.65 34.61
C ALA A 458 -6.17 32.05 35.04
N SER A 459 -5.37 33.09 34.78
CA SER A 459 -5.66 34.48 35.18
C SER A 459 -6.60 35.24 34.22
N SER A 460 -6.75 34.78 32.98
CA SER A 460 -7.63 35.43 31.99
C SER A 460 -9.08 34.94 32.10
N GLU A 461 -9.82 35.41 33.11
CA GLU A 461 -11.27 35.16 33.24
C GLU A 461 -12.09 35.73 32.05
N SER A 462 -11.49 36.58 31.21
CA SER A 462 -12.18 37.43 30.23
C SER A 462 -12.08 37.01 28.75
N VAL A 463 -11.50 35.84 28.43
CA VAL A 463 -11.42 35.36 27.03
C VAL A 463 -12.19 34.05 26.89
N SER A 464 -13.44 34.14 26.40
CA SER A 464 -14.21 32.96 26.00
C SER A 464 -13.39 32.16 25.00
N LEU A 465 -13.23 30.86 25.23
CA LEU A 465 -12.54 30.00 24.28
C LEU A 465 -13.27 30.06 22.93
N PRO A 466 -12.56 30.28 21.82
CA PRO A 466 -13.18 30.37 20.50
C PRO A 466 -13.70 29.01 20.06
N PHE A 467 -14.71 29.05 19.19
CA PHE A 467 -15.07 27.94 18.32
C PHE A 467 -13.92 27.64 17.33
N ILE A 468 -13.98 26.47 16.67
CA ILE A 468 -12.88 25.93 15.86
C ILE A 468 -12.35 26.95 14.83
N HIS A 469 -13.24 27.74 14.23
CA HIS A 469 -12.90 28.74 13.21
C HIS A 469 -13.03 30.20 13.66
N GLY A 470 -13.20 30.47 14.95
CA GLY A 470 -13.21 31.84 15.50
C GLY A 470 -14.25 32.05 16.58
N GLU A 471 -14.80 33.26 16.63
CA GLU A 471 -15.78 33.63 17.66
C GLU A 471 -17.19 33.12 17.36
N VAL A 472 -17.46 32.74 16.11
CA VAL A 472 -18.78 32.25 15.69
C VAL A 472 -18.76 30.72 15.57
N PRO A 473 -19.82 30.03 16.03
CA PRO A 473 -19.94 28.59 15.85
C PRO A 473 -20.27 28.26 14.40
N LEU A 474 -19.61 27.25 13.85
CA LEU A 474 -19.84 26.78 12.47
C LEU A 474 -20.24 25.32 12.45
N LYS A 475 -20.66 24.83 11.27
CA LYS A 475 -21.02 23.43 11.05
C LYS A 475 -19.92 22.45 11.52
N THR A 476 -18.65 22.83 11.37
CA THR A 476 -17.50 22.07 11.86
C THR A 476 -17.53 21.85 13.37
N ASP A 477 -17.96 22.84 14.15
CA ASP A 477 -18.11 22.70 15.60
C ASP A 477 -19.20 21.68 15.95
N TYR A 478 -20.34 21.74 15.25
CA TYR A 478 -21.42 20.77 15.45
C TYR A 478 -20.97 19.35 15.08
N ASP A 479 -20.23 19.18 13.98
CA ASP A 479 -19.73 17.87 13.56
C ASP A 479 -18.73 17.29 14.56
N VAL A 480 -17.82 18.11 15.11
CA VAL A 480 -16.91 17.66 16.18
C VAL A 480 -17.69 17.35 17.45
N PHE A 481 -18.69 18.16 17.81
CA PHE A 481 -19.52 17.95 19.00
C PHE A 481 -20.25 16.61 18.92
N GLU A 482 -20.89 16.33 17.79
CA GLU A 482 -21.52 15.04 17.50
C GLU A 482 -20.54 13.86 17.59
N THR A 483 -19.26 14.10 17.30
CA THR A 483 -18.22 13.07 17.38
C THR A 483 -17.92 12.69 18.82
N ILE A 484 -17.83 13.68 19.71
CA ILE A 484 -17.28 13.49 21.07
C ILE A 484 -18.33 13.63 22.19
N ARG A 485 -19.60 13.95 21.89
CA ARG A 485 -20.69 14.15 22.87
C ARG A 485 -20.95 13.01 23.85
N TYR A 486 -20.56 11.80 23.49
CA TYR A 486 -20.70 10.62 24.34
C TYR A 486 -19.37 10.15 24.95
N SER A 487 -18.30 10.92 24.81
CA SER A 487 -17.00 10.58 25.39
C SER A 487 -17.01 10.83 26.91
N ASN A 488 -16.61 9.81 27.67
CA ASN A 488 -16.42 9.89 29.11
C ASN A 488 -15.04 10.44 29.52
N LYS A 489 -14.14 10.68 28.55
CA LYS A 489 -12.74 11.07 28.80
C LYS A 489 -12.49 12.58 28.71
N LEU A 490 -13.52 13.38 28.43
CA LEU A 490 -13.34 14.81 28.13
C LEU A 490 -12.70 15.61 29.28
N SER A 491 -12.88 15.19 30.54
CA SER A 491 -12.29 15.85 31.71
C SER A 491 -10.76 15.84 31.71
N ALA A 492 -10.12 14.88 31.03
CA ALA A 492 -8.67 14.82 30.88
C ALA A 492 -8.11 15.85 29.87
N TYR A 493 -8.97 16.55 29.14
CA TYR A 493 -8.59 17.47 28.06
C TYR A 493 -9.20 18.87 28.31
N PRO A 494 -8.53 19.76 29.07
CA PRO A 494 -9.13 20.99 29.59
C PRO A 494 -9.71 21.95 28.54
N PHE A 495 -9.03 22.11 27.39
CA PHE A 495 -9.48 23.01 26.33
C PHE A 495 -10.64 22.41 25.55
N VAL A 496 -10.61 21.10 25.29
CA VAL A 496 -11.74 20.37 24.70
C VAL A 496 -12.95 20.44 25.63
N TYR A 497 -12.76 20.25 26.94
CA TYR A 497 -13.84 20.30 27.91
C TYR A 497 -14.50 21.68 28.00
N ARG A 498 -13.71 22.77 28.00
CA ARG A 498 -14.24 24.14 27.94
C ARG A 498 -15.00 24.40 26.64
N TRP A 499 -14.41 24.06 25.49
CA TRP A 499 -15.08 24.19 24.20
C TRP A 499 -16.38 23.38 24.16
N TYR A 500 -16.35 22.15 24.67
CA TYR A 500 -17.52 21.26 24.74
C TYR A 500 -18.65 21.89 25.56
N LYS A 501 -18.35 22.48 26.72
CA LYS A 501 -19.35 23.20 27.53
C LYS A 501 -19.98 24.35 26.76
N CYS A 502 -19.16 25.17 26.09
CA CYS A 502 -19.66 26.29 25.27
C CYS A 502 -20.58 25.80 24.14
N THR A 503 -20.18 24.75 23.42
CA THR A 503 -20.95 24.17 22.32
C THR A 503 -22.22 23.48 22.80
N SER A 504 -22.18 22.81 23.96
CA SER A 504 -23.34 22.12 24.56
C SER A 504 -24.44 23.04 25.07
N ALA A 505 -24.17 24.34 25.19
CA ALA A 505 -25.17 25.34 25.59
C ALA A 505 -26.21 25.60 24.49
N TYR A 506 -25.93 25.20 23.24
CA TYR A 506 -26.85 25.35 22.11
C TYR A 506 -27.67 24.08 21.93
N SER A 507 -28.92 24.24 21.51
CA SER A 507 -29.80 23.11 21.18
C SER A 507 -29.39 22.42 19.87
N GLU A 508 -29.74 21.16 19.69
CA GLU A 508 -29.46 20.42 18.44
C GLU A 508 -30.09 21.09 17.21
N ALA A 509 -31.25 21.74 17.37
CA ALA A 509 -31.91 22.49 16.31
C ALA A 509 -31.09 23.72 15.88
N GLU A 510 -30.58 24.50 16.84
CA GLU A 510 -29.71 25.65 16.56
C GLU A 510 -28.40 25.21 15.92
N MET A 511 -27.77 24.16 16.44
CA MET A 511 -26.51 23.62 15.91
C MET A 511 -26.67 23.08 14.47
N ALA A 512 -27.83 22.49 14.15
CA ALA A 512 -28.12 22.01 12.80
C ALA A 512 -28.23 23.14 11.77
N GLU A 513 -28.55 24.35 12.20
CA GLU A 513 -28.63 25.54 11.34
C GLU A 513 -27.30 26.26 11.15
N TRP A 514 -26.24 25.88 11.87
CA TRP A 514 -24.93 26.54 11.75
C TRP A 514 -24.36 26.47 10.32
N PRO A 515 -23.78 27.58 9.83
CA PRO A 515 -23.33 27.68 8.45
C PRO A 515 -22.06 26.84 8.22
N PRO A 516 -21.86 26.32 6.99
CA PRO A 516 -20.57 25.76 6.60
C PRO A 516 -19.51 26.87 6.45
N VAL A 517 -18.25 26.46 6.59
CA VAL A 517 -17.08 27.33 6.45
C VAL A 517 -17.02 27.90 5.03
N GLY A 518 -16.66 29.16 4.86
CA GLY A 518 -16.60 29.87 3.58
C GLY A 518 -17.96 30.30 3.01
N SER A 519 -19.08 29.88 3.61
CA SER A 519 -20.40 30.14 3.04
C SER A 519 -20.82 31.63 3.13
N PRO A 520 -21.70 32.12 2.23
CA PRO A 520 -22.28 33.45 2.35
C PRO A 520 -23.00 33.66 3.70
N ARG A 521 -23.59 32.59 4.25
CA ARG A 521 -24.23 32.60 5.57
C ARG A 521 -23.24 32.83 6.70
N GLU A 522 -22.06 32.21 6.65
CA GLU A 522 -20.98 32.50 7.60
C GLU A 522 -20.57 33.98 7.53
N ARG A 523 -20.32 34.51 6.34
CA ARG A 523 -19.90 35.91 6.16
C ARG A 523 -20.92 36.89 6.77
N LEU A 524 -22.21 36.63 6.54
CA LEU A 524 -23.30 37.41 7.15
C LEU A 524 -23.33 37.27 8.68
N LEU A 525 -23.11 36.06 9.21
CA LEU A 525 -23.06 35.82 10.65
C LEU A 525 -21.88 36.52 11.32
N ARG A 526 -20.69 36.48 10.72
CA ARG A 526 -19.52 37.22 11.19
C ARG A 526 -19.78 38.73 11.14
N TYR A 527 -20.37 39.24 10.06
CA TYR A 527 -20.74 40.66 9.93
C TYR A 527 -21.73 41.11 11.00
N LYS A 528 -22.80 40.32 11.25
CA LYS A 528 -23.77 40.61 12.33
C LYS A 528 -23.12 40.58 13.72
N SER A 529 -22.23 39.62 13.95
CA SER A 529 -21.51 39.49 15.22
C SER A 529 -20.53 40.65 15.45
N ALA A 530 -19.82 41.09 14.41
CA ALA A 530 -18.94 42.26 14.43
C ALA A 530 -19.72 43.58 14.60
N SER A 531 -20.88 43.69 13.93
CA SER A 531 -21.80 44.84 14.06
C SER A 531 -22.34 44.99 15.49
N THR A 532 -22.54 43.88 16.21
CA THR A 532 -22.99 43.90 17.60
C THR A 532 -21.87 44.33 18.56
N LYS A 533 -20.60 44.08 18.22
CA LYS A 533 -19.41 44.56 18.97
C LYS A 533 -19.05 46.03 18.71
N ALA A 534 -19.60 46.66 17.68
CA ALA A 534 -19.41 48.09 17.43
C ALA A 534 -20.41 49.02 18.16
N ARG A 535 -21.35 48.50 18.97
CA ARG A 535 -22.43 49.35 19.51
C ARG A 535 -22.90 49.16 20.95
N ARG A 536 -22.34 48.26 21.76
CA ARG A 536 -22.74 48.17 23.19
C ARG A 536 -21.55 47.91 24.13
N ARG A 537 -21.21 48.97 24.88
CA ARG A 537 -20.61 48.99 26.24
C ARG A 537 -19.08 48.87 26.39
N LEU A 538 -18.36 49.95 26.06
CA LEU A 538 -17.12 50.32 26.77
C LEU A 538 -17.14 51.77 27.32
N PHE A 539 -18.21 52.53 27.10
CA PHE A 539 -18.44 53.79 27.82
C PHE A 539 -19.87 53.82 28.35
N ASN A 540 -19.96 54.15 29.63
CA ASN A 540 -21.13 54.44 30.47
C ASN A 540 -21.56 53.34 31.45
N ASN A 541 -21.08 53.59 32.68
CA ASN A 541 -21.73 53.45 33.98
C ASN A 541 -21.35 52.22 34.80
N VAL A 542 -20.28 52.37 35.60
CA VAL A 542 -20.40 52.38 37.07
C VAL A 542 -19.47 53.47 37.62
N GLN A 543 -20.09 54.48 38.24
CA GLN A 543 -19.50 55.33 39.28
C GLN A 543 -19.36 54.53 40.57
#